data_AF-A0A915KIN1-F1
#
_entry.id   AF-A0A915KIN1-F1
#
_cell.length_a   1.000
_cell.length_b   1.000
_cell.length_c   1.000
_cell.angle_alpha   90.00
_cell.angle_beta   90.00
_cell.angle_gamma   90.00
#
_symmetry.space_group_name_H-M   'P 1'
#
loop_
_entity.id
_entity.type
_entity.pdbx_description
1 polymer ?
#
loop_
_entity_poly.entity_id
_entity_poly.type
_entity_poly.pdbx_seq_one_letter_code
_entity_poly.pdbx_strand_id
1 'polypeptide(L)'
;MIALDDQPFSMAGNLGFTRLMKLVAPEYSLKSQTAYKQQFKALYKTVHIILRDSAANIKKAIKDLEFESVSCIVHQLNLVVNDAIGKQFLVKKTIGDCKKIVGLMNRSDPARKTFKVIQKEIDIEKLPLKLLQPPQRPVFPRSSCSAGLASFVRQKETDYL
;
A
#
# COMPACT_ATOMS: atom_id res chain seq x y z
N MET A 1 -7.87 -1.16 13.07
CA MET A 1 -7.31 -0.22 14.06
C MET A 1 -5.79 -0.34 14.17
N ILE A 2 -5.20 -1.27 14.94
CA ILE A 2 -3.74 -1.24 15.21
C ILE A 2 -2.85 -1.11 13.96
N ALA A 3 -3.07 -1.92 12.93
CA ALA A 3 -2.29 -1.86 11.69
C ALA A 3 -2.71 -0.73 10.72
N LEU A 4 -3.95 -0.25 10.81
CA LEU A 4 -4.46 0.83 9.95
C LEU A 4 -4.09 2.22 10.51
N ASP A 5 -3.99 2.31 11.83
CA ASP A 5 -3.75 3.54 12.60
C ASP A 5 -2.29 3.65 13.08
N ASP A 6 -1.41 2.81 12.52
CA ASP A 6 0.05 2.75 12.78
C ASP A 6 0.41 2.72 14.28
N GLN A 7 -0.38 1.98 15.07
CA GLN A 7 -0.21 1.90 16.52
C GLN A 7 0.88 0.88 16.91
N PRO A 8 1.63 1.14 17.99
CA PRO A 8 2.63 0.20 18.47
C PRO A 8 1.98 -1.11 18.91
N PHE A 9 2.69 -2.23 18.75
CA PHE A 9 2.17 -3.57 19.11
C PHE A 9 1.81 -3.70 20.60
N SER A 10 2.34 -2.81 21.46
CA SER A 10 1.95 -2.69 22.87
C SER A 10 0.47 -2.37 23.07
N MET A 11 -0.21 -1.76 22.09
CA MET A 11 -1.66 -1.51 22.12
C MET A 11 -2.47 -2.80 22.28
N ALA A 12 -2.00 -3.92 21.71
CA ALA A 12 -2.66 -5.21 21.84
C ALA A 12 -2.63 -5.77 23.27
N GLY A 13 -1.75 -5.26 24.14
CA GLY A 13 -1.67 -5.64 25.55
C GLY A 13 -2.35 -4.65 26.50
N ASN A 14 -2.85 -3.51 26.02
CA ASN A 14 -3.46 -2.50 26.88
C ASN A 14 -4.80 -2.96 27.47
N LEU A 15 -5.07 -2.58 28.71
CA LEU A 15 -6.29 -2.97 29.45
C LEU A 15 -7.58 -2.63 28.68
N GLY A 16 -7.62 -1.45 28.04
CA GLY A 16 -8.76 -1.02 27.23
C GLY A 16 -9.00 -1.93 26.03
N PHE A 17 -7.96 -2.27 25.28
CA PHE A 17 -8.05 -3.16 24.13
C PHE A 17 -8.43 -4.59 24.55
N THR A 18 -7.85 -5.08 25.65
CA THR A 18 -8.18 -6.40 26.20
C THR A 18 -9.64 -6.49 26.65
N ARG A 19 -10.16 -5.46 27.31
CA ARG A 19 -11.58 -5.39 27.70
C ARG A 19 -12.50 -5.34 26.47
N LEU A 20 -12.14 -4.53 25.47
CA LEU A 20 -12.89 -4.44 24.22
C LEU A 20 -12.97 -5.80 23.52
N MET A 21 -11.84 -6.50 23.38
CA MET A 21 -11.80 -7.80 22.71
C MET A 21 -12.62 -8.86 23.45
N LYS A 22 -12.66 -8.83 24.79
CA LYS A 22 -13.56 -9.70 25.56
C LYS A 22 -15.05 -9.45 25.28
N LEU A 23 -15.43 -8.23 24.91
CA LEU A 23 -16.82 -7.89 24.58
C LEU A 23 -17.15 -8.20 23.13
N VAL A 24 -16.28 -7.84 22.20
CA VAL A 24 -16.52 -7.95 20.75
C VAL A 24 -16.32 -9.37 20.25
N ALA A 25 -15.33 -10.09 20.78
CA ALA A 25 -14.97 -11.43 20.36
C ALA A 25 -14.45 -12.24 21.57
N PRO A 26 -15.32 -12.63 22.52
CA PRO A 26 -14.92 -13.32 23.75
C PRO A 26 -14.17 -14.64 23.51
N GLU A 27 -14.44 -15.30 22.39
CA GLU A 27 -13.78 -16.55 22.00
C GLU A 27 -12.35 -16.34 21.49
N TYR A 28 -11.96 -15.10 21.16
CA TYR A 28 -10.64 -14.80 20.63
C TYR A 28 -9.61 -14.60 21.75
N SER A 29 -8.72 -15.57 21.91
CA SER A 29 -7.62 -15.49 22.88
C SER A 29 -6.50 -14.56 22.40
N LEU A 30 -6.43 -13.36 22.99
CA LEU A 30 -5.33 -12.43 22.78
C LEU A 30 -4.03 -12.98 23.38
N LYS A 31 -3.13 -13.43 22.50
CA LYS A 31 -1.79 -13.83 22.90
C LYS A 31 -0.98 -12.62 23.37
N SER A 32 -0.06 -12.86 24.32
CA SER A 32 0.87 -11.83 24.78
C SER A 32 1.83 -11.41 23.66
N GLN A 33 2.35 -10.18 23.77
CA GLN A 33 3.35 -9.66 22.83
C GLN A 33 4.56 -10.61 22.71
N THR A 34 4.99 -11.22 23.81
CA THR A 34 6.07 -12.20 23.84
C THR A 34 5.73 -13.44 23.02
N ALA A 35 4.51 -13.96 23.16
CA ALA A 35 4.05 -15.12 22.39
C ALA A 35 3.98 -14.81 20.88
N TYR A 36 3.53 -13.60 20.50
CA TYR A 36 3.60 -13.17 19.10
C TYR A 36 5.03 -13.07 18.57
N LYS A 37 5.97 -12.49 19.35
CA LYS A 37 7.39 -12.44 18.99
C LYS A 37 7.98 -13.84 18.82
N GLN A 38 7.62 -14.79 19.69
CA GLN A 38 8.13 -16.17 19.67
C GLN A 38 7.55 -16.99 18.51
N GLN A 39 6.24 -16.85 18.23
CA GLN A 39 5.62 -17.43 17.04
C GLN A 39 6.22 -16.88 15.76
N PHE A 40 6.48 -15.56 15.72
CA PHE A 40 7.25 -14.98 14.63
C PHE A 40 8.61 -15.65 14.54
N LYS A 41 9.45 -15.65 15.59
CA LYS A 41 10.78 -16.29 15.59
C LYS A 41 10.76 -17.75 15.08
N ALA A 42 9.74 -18.55 15.40
CA ALA A 42 9.61 -19.92 14.92
C ALA A 42 9.40 -20.01 13.39
N LEU A 43 8.66 -19.08 12.79
CA LEU A 43 8.47 -18.97 11.34
C LEU A 43 9.76 -18.57 10.60
N TYR A 44 10.75 -17.97 11.28
CA TYR A 44 12.00 -17.49 10.65
C TYR A 44 13.15 -18.50 10.65
N LYS A 45 12.98 -19.74 11.15
CA LYS A 45 14.02 -20.79 11.02
C LYS A 45 14.42 -21.06 9.56
N THR A 46 13.56 -20.74 8.60
CA THR A 46 13.77 -20.92 7.16
C THR A 46 13.98 -19.61 6.40
N VAL A 47 13.93 -18.46 7.06
CA VAL A 47 14.03 -17.14 6.42
C VAL A 47 15.39 -16.52 6.73
N HIS A 48 16.23 -16.43 5.72
CA HIS A 48 17.60 -15.94 5.87
C HIS A 48 17.72 -14.41 5.94
N ILE A 49 16.89 -13.67 5.19
CA ILE A 49 16.93 -12.19 5.11
C ILE A 49 15.51 -11.63 5.02
N ILE A 50 15.27 -10.54 5.74
CA ILE A 50 14.02 -9.76 5.62
C ILE A 50 14.24 -8.61 4.64
N LEU A 51 13.44 -8.59 3.57
CA LEU A 51 13.33 -7.41 2.70
C LEU A 51 12.28 -6.46 3.27
N ARG A 52 12.70 -5.24 3.59
CA ARG A 52 11.83 -4.22 4.19
C ARG A 52 11.55 -3.06 3.25
N ASP A 53 10.36 -2.48 3.38
CA ASP A 53 10.09 -1.13 2.92
C ASP A 53 10.98 -0.13 3.70
N SER A 54 11.35 0.96 3.06
CA SER A 54 12.13 2.04 3.67
C SER A 54 11.29 3.05 4.45
N ALA A 55 9.98 2.83 4.57
CA ALA A 55 9.08 3.55 5.45
C ALA A 55 9.56 3.53 6.92
N ALA A 56 9.52 4.69 7.57
CA ALA A 56 10.10 4.90 8.90
C ALA A 56 9.53 3.95 9.98
N ASN A 57 8.23 3.66 9.91
CA ASN A 57 7.56 2.72 10.81
C ASN A 57 8.07 1.28 10.64
N ILE A 58 8.32 0.83 9.40
CA ILE A 58 8.92 -0.48 9.12
C ILE A 58 10.38 -0.54 9.61
N LYS A 59 11.16 0.53 9.39
CA LYS A 59 12.53 0.62 9.92
C LYS A 59 12.54 0.49 11.45
N LYS A 60 11.60 1.16 12.13
CA LYS A 60 11.46 1.11 13.58
C LYS A 60 11.01 -0.27 14.06
N ALA A 61 9.99 -0.86 13.44
CA ALA A 61 9.48 -2.18 13.81
C ALA A 61 10.55 -3.27 13.70
N ILE A 62 11.36 -3.25 12.62
CA ILE A 62 12.47 -4.21 12.47
C ILE A 62 13.54 -4.00 13.55
N LYS A 63 13.85 -2.75 13.89
CA LYS A 63 14.80 -2.40 14.96
C LYS A 63 14.29 -2.85 16.33
N ASP A 64 13.01 -2.61 16.64
CA ASP A 64 12.35 -3.01 17.90
C ASP A 64 12.23 -4.54 18.05
N LEU A 65 12.29 -5.25 16.93
CA LEU A 65 12.30 -6.71 16.87
C LEU A 65 13.72 -7.30 16.78
N GLU A 66 14.75 -6.44 16.73
CA GLU A 66 16.17 -6.82 16.67
C GLU A 66 16.50 -7.76 15.50
N PHE A 67 15.88 -7.53 14.33
CA PHE A 67 16.11 -8.35 13.15
C PHE A 67 17.03 -7.67 12.13
N GLU A 68 17.84 -8.48 11.46
CA GLU A 68 18.64 -8.06 10.32
C GLU A 68 17.74 -7.95 9.07
N SER A 69 17.91 -6.87 8.30
CA SER A 69 17.06 -6.62 7.13
C SER A 69 17.73 -5.74 6.08
N VAL A 70 17.35 -5.95 4.83
CA VAL A 70 17.81 -5.19 3.67
C VAL A 70 16.64 -4.39 3.09
N SER A 71 16.92 -3.19 2.60
CA SER A 71 15.89 -2.37 1.94
C SER A 71 15.48 -2.98 0.61
N CYS A 72 14.18 -3.02 0.33
CA CYS A 72 13.65 -3.53 -0.93
C CYS A 72 14.04 -2.61 -2.10
N ILE A 73 14.77 -3.17 -3.08
CA ILE A 73 15.23 -2.45 -4.28
C ILE A 73 14.05 -1.89 -5.08
N VAL A 74 12.94 -2.64 -5.17
CA VAL A 74 11.74 -2.19 -5.90
C VAL A 74 11.15 -0.93 -5.26
N HIS A 75 11.10 -0.88 -3.93
CA HIS A 75 10.63 0.31 -3.23
C HIS A 75 11.60 1.49 -3.44
N GLN A 76 12.90 1.23 -3.39
CA GLN A 76 13.92 2.26 -3.63
C GLN A 76 13.82 2.85 -5.05
N LEU A 77 13.67 2.01 -6.07
CA LEU A 77 13.45 2.46 -7.44
C LEU A 77 12.17 3.28 -7.57
N ASN A 78 11.08 2.84 -6.93
CA ASN A 78 9.84 3.61 -6.93
C ASN A 78 10.01 4.99 -6.27
N LEU A 79 10.77 5.09 -5.18
CA LEU A 79 11.08 6.39 -4.56
C LEU A 79 11.89 7.29 -5.50
N VAL A 80 12.94 6.76 -6.13
CA VAL A 80 13.78 7.51 -7.07
C VAL A 80 12.98 8.02 -8.26
N VAL A 81 12.14 7.17 -8.86
CA VAL A 81 11.29 7.56 -10.00
C VAL A 81 10.29 8.64 -9.59
N ASN A 82 9.64 8.51 -8.43
CA ASN A 82 8.68 9.51 -7.97
C ASN A 82 9.35 10.84 -7.60
N ASP A 83 10.56 10.81 -7.05
CA ASP A 83 11.36 12.00 -6.77
C ASP A 83 11.77 12.71 -8.08
N ALA A 84 12.22 11.95 -9.09
CA ALA A 84 12.54 12.49 -10.41
C ALA A 84 11.33 13.16 -11.08
N ILE A 85 10.16 12.50 -11.07
CA ILE A 85 8.90 13.05 -11.59
C ILE A 85 8.50 14.31 -10.81
N GLY A 86 8.66 14.30 -9.49
CA GLY A 86 8.30 15.41 -8.61
C GLY A 86 9.18 16.65 -8.76
N LYS A 87 10.45 16.47 -9.18
CA LYS A 87 11.40 17.56 -9.44
C LYS A 87 11.16 18.26 -10.77
N GLN A 88 10.58 17.57 -11.76
CA GLN A 88 10.26 18.15 -13.05
C GLN A 88 8.95 18.95 -12.97
N PHE A 89 9.06 20.29 -12.99
CA PHE A 89 7.92 21.19 -12.84
C PHE A 89 6.80 20.94 -13.87
N LEU A 90 7.16 20.81 -15.16
CA LEU A 90 6.18 20.61 -16.23
C LEU A 90 5.42 19.30 -16.05
N VAL A 91 6.12 18.20 -15.78
CA VAL A 91 5.51 16.88 -15.56
C VAL A 91 4.57 16.93 -14.35
N LYS A 92 5.02 17.52 -13.23
CA LYS A 92 4.20 17.70 -12.04
C LYS A 92 2.96 18.55 -12.29
N LYS A 93 3.08 19.62 -13.09
CA LYS A 93 1.97 20.49 -13.48
C LYS A 93 0.94 19.73 -14.31
N THR A 94 1.37 19.05 -15.37
CA THR A 94 0.50 18.24 -16.24
C THR A 94 -0.22 17.15 -15.46
N ILE A 95 0.49 16.41 -14.59
CA ILE A 95 -0.13 15.43 -13.69
C ILE A 95 -1.16 16.09 -12.77
N GLY A 96 -0.87 17.28 -12.26
CA GLY A 96 -1.80 18.06 -11.43
C GLY A 96 -3.09 18.43 -12.17
N ASP A 97 -2.98 18.87 -13.42
CA ASP A 97 -4.14 19.23 -14.24
C ASP A 97 -4.96 17.98 -14.63
N CYS A 98 -4.30 16.87 -14.98
CA CYS A 98 -4.96 15.58 -15.17
C CYS A 98 -5.73 15.15 -13.92
N LYS A 99 -5.14 15.29 -12.72
CA LYS A 99 -5.81 14.98 -11.44
C LYS A 99 -7.03 15.86 -11.18
N LYS A 100 -7.04 17.12 -11.60
CA LYS A 100 -8.22 17.99 -11.49
C LYS A 100 -9.37 17.50 -12.36
N ILE A 101 -9.08 17.14 -13.62
CA ILE A 101 -10.06 16.60 -14.57
C ILE A 101 -10.64 15.30 -13.99
N VAL A 102 -9.78 14.38 -13.59
CA VAL A 102 -10.15 13.13 -12.93
C VAL A 102 -11.01 13.38 -11.69
N GLY A 103 -10.64 14.36 -10.85
CA GLY A 103 -11.39 14.74 -9.66
C GLY A 103 -12.79 15.25 -9.96
N LEU A 104 -12.98 16.00 -11.06
CA LEU A 104 -14.29 16.44 -11.53
C LEU A 104 -15.14 15.24 -11.96
N MET A 105 -14.58 14.32 -12.75
CA MET A 105 -15.29 13.12 -13.22
C MET A 105 -15.69 12.18 -12.09
N ASN A 106 -14.90 12.13 -11.00
CA ASN A 106 -15.23 11.34 -9.82
C ASN A 106 -16.40 11.92 -9.01
N ARG A 107 -16.51 13.25 -8.94
CA ARG A 107 -17.48 13.94 -8.07
C ARG A 107 -18.79 14.30 -8.77
N SER A 108 -18.81 14.34 -10.11
CA SER A 108 -19.98 14.73 -10.90
C SER A 108 -20.48 13.57 -11.76
N ASP A 109 -21.65 13.03 -11.41
CA ASP A 109 -22.30 11.97 -12.20
C ASP A 109 -22.67 12.41 -13.63
N PRO A 110 -23.16 13.64 -13.90
CA PRO A 110 -23.36 14.12 -15.27
C PRO A 110 -22.07 14.10 -16.09
N ALA A 111 -20.98 14.63 -15.54
CA ALA A 111 -19.69 14.67 -16.22
C ALA A 111 -19.16 13.25 -16.51
N ARG A 112 -19.32 12.33 -15.54
CA ARG A 112 -18.94 10.92 -15.70
C ARG A 112 -19.75 10.21 -16.78
N LYS A 113 -21.05 10.51 -16.90
CA LYS A 113 -21.93 9.94 -17.94
C LYS A 113 -21.52 10.43 -19.33
N THR A 114 -21.35 11.74 -19.51
CA THR A 114 -20.90 12.32 -20.79
C THR A 114 -19.53 11.78 -21.21
N PHE A 115 -18.59 11.69 -20.27
CA PHE A 115 -17.27 11.11 -20.54
C PHE A 115 -17.35 9.66 -21.04
N LYS A 116 -18.19 8.82 -20.44
CA LYS A 116 -18.40 7.44 -20.89
C LYS A 116 -19.04 7.32 -22.27
N VAL A 117 -19.87 8.28 -22.68
CA VAL A 117 -20.43 8.33 -24.04
C VAL A 117 -19.31 8.63 -25.03
N ILE A 118 -18.52 9.67 -24.78
CA ILE A 118 -17.37 10.05 -25.62
C ILE A 118 -16.35 8.91 -25.73
N GLN A 119 -16.07 8.17 -24.65
CA GLN A 119 -15.16 7.02 -24.70
C GLN A 119 -15.61 5.92 -25.66
N LYS A 120 -16.93 5.71 -25.77
CA LYS A 120 -17.50 4.73 -26.72
C LYS A 120 -17.46 5.24 -28.16
N GLU A 121 -17.62 6.54 -28.36
CA GLU A 121 -17.55 7.18 -29.69
C GLU A 121 -16.13 7.14 -30.28
N ILE A 122 -15.08 7.14 -29.44
CA ILE A 122 -13.68 7.14 -29.89
C ILE A 122 -13.13 5.69 -30.04
N ASP A 123 -13.96 4.65 -29.90
CA ASP A 123 -13.56 3.22 -29.92
C ASP A 123 -12.42 2.88 -28.93
N ILE A 124 -12.39 3.57 -27.79
CA ILE A 124 -11.48 3.27 -26.66
C ILE A 124 -12.24 2.41 -25.64
N GLU A 125 -12.98 1.40 -26.10
CA GLU A 125 -13.80 0.55 -25.22
C GLU A 125 -12.95 -0.37 -24.30
N LYS A 126 -11.66 -0.54 -24.59
CA LYS A 126 -10.81 -1.55 -23.93
C LYS A 126 -9.72 -1.05 -22.98
N LEU A 127 -9.55 0.26 -22.78
CA LEU A 127 -8.83 0.73 -21.59
C LEU A 127 -9.86 1.09 -20.53
N PRO A 128 -10.06 0.26 -19.49
CA PRO A 128 -10.65 0.78 -18.27
C PRO A 128 -9.64 1.81 -17.75
N LEU A 129 -9.87 3.08 -18.07
CA LEU A 129 -9.32 4.19 -17.31
C LEU A 129 -9.91 4.05 -15.91
N LYS A 130 -9.34 3.13 -15.11
CA LYS A 130 -9.09 3.40 -13.71
C LYS A 130 -8.36 4.72 -13.77
N LEU A 131 -9.12 5.79 -13.53
CA LEU A 131 -8.58 7.11 -13.29
C LEU A 131 -7.30 6.88 -12.49
N LEU A 132 -6.15 7.30 -13.03
CA LEU A 132 -4.83 7.17 -12.39
C LEU A 132 -4.90 7.93 -11.06
N GLN A 133 -5.56 7.32 -10.09
CA GLN A 133 -5.46 7.69 -8.71
C GLN A 133 -3.99 7.44 -8.42
N PRO A 134 -3.25 8.42 -7.84
CA PRO A 134 -1.97 8.07 -7.25
C PRO A 134 -2.27 6.83 -6.41
N PRO A 135 -1.53 5.72 -6.59
CA PRO A 135 -1.96 4.42 -6.12
C PRO A 135 -2.47 4.61 -4.69
N GLN A 136 -3.78 4.41 -4.47
CA GLN A 136 -4.23 4.18 -3.11
C GLN A 136 -3.33 3.03 -2.66
N ARG A 137 -2.50 3.28 -1.64
CA ARG A 137 -1.44 2.36 -1.20
C ARG A 137 -1.97 0.95 -1.41
N PRO A 138 -1.43 0.18 -2.37
CA PRO A 138 -2.04 -1.08 -2.72
C PRO A 138 -2.17 -1.86 -1.42
N VAL A 139 -3.38 -2.26 -1.06
CA VAL A 139 -3.53 -3.30 -0.06
C VAL A 139 -3.06 -4.56 -0.78
N PHE A 140 -1.74 -4.76 -0.77
CA PHE A 140 -1.10 -5.90 -1.42
C PHE A 140 -1.64 -7.17 -0.75
N PRO A 141 -2.29 -8.08 -1.50
CA PRO A 141 -2.49 -9.44 -1.03
C PRO A 141 -1.10 -10.02 -0.76
N ARG A 142 -0.92 -10.62 0.42
CA ARG A 142 0.38 -11.07 0.97
C ARG A 142 0.98 -12.30 0.26
N SER A 143 0.97 -12.37 -1.06
CA SER A 143 1.63 -13.45 -1.79
C SER A 143 2.85 -12.91 -2.52
N SER A 144 4.03 -13.30 -2.02
CA SER A 144 5.40 -13.22 -2.58
C SER A 144 5.88 -11.92 -3.26
N CYS A 145 7.13 -11.54 -2.95
CA CYS A 145 7.84 -10.43 -3.64
C CYS A 145 7.89 -10.59 -5.17
N SER A 146 7.82 -11.83 -5.68
CA SER A 146 7.78 -12.12 -7.12
C SER A 146 6.45 -11.71 -7.78
N ALA A 147 5.31 -11.91 -7.10
CA ALA A 147 4.03 -11.43 -7.60
C ALA A 147 3.92 -9.90 -7.51
N GLY A 148 4.59 -9.29 -6.53
CA GLY A 148 4.74 -7.83 -6.41
C GLY A 148 5.47 -7.21 -7.59
N LEU A 149 6.58 -7.80 -8.06
CA LEU A 149 7.31 -7.38 -9.25
C LEU A 149 6.47 -7.53 -10.53
N ALA A 150 5.85 -8.69 -10.73
CA ALA A 150 5.01 -8.95 -11.90
C ALA A 150 3.74 -8.08 -11.93
N SER A 151 3.24 -7.65 -10.76
CA SER A 151 2.12 -6.71 -10.65
C SER A 151 2.58 -5.27 -10.84
N PHE A 152 3.76 -4.88 -10.33
CA PHE A 152 4.32 -3.55 -10.53
C PHE A 152 4.71 -3.30 -11.99
N VAL A 153 5.32 -4.28 -12.66
CA VAL A 153 5.62 -4.22 -14.10
C VAL A 153 4.33 -4.14 -14.92
N ARG A 154 3.33 -4.98 -14.63
CA ARG A 154 2.02 -4.91 -15.29
C ARG A 154 1.29 -3.59 -15.04
N GLN A 155 1.37 -3.05 -13.83
CA GLN A 155 0.75 -1.79 -13.48
C GLN A 155 1.44 -0.61 -14.16
N LYS A 156 2.78 -0.64 -14.29
CA LYS A 156 3.55 0.34 -15.06
C LYS A 156 3.33 0.23 -16.58
N GLU A 157 3.18 -0.96 -17.14
CA GLU A 157 2.82 -1.13 -18.56
C GLU A 157 1.43 -0.56 -18.88
N THR A 158 0.48 -0.63 -17.95
CA THR A 158 -0.85 -0.03 -18.09
C THR A 158 -0.94 1.45 -17.70
N ASP A 159 0.06 2.01 -17.03
CA ASP A 159 0.06 3.41 -16.60
C ASP A 159 0.66 4.37 -17.65
N TYR A 160 1.30 3.83 -18.71
CA TYR A 160 1.99 4.59 -19.77
C TYR A 160 1.59 4.23 -21.21
N LEU A 161 0.65 3.29 -21.40
CA LEU A 161 -0.03 2.97 -22.67
C LEU A 161 -1.54 3.22 -22.51
#